data_AF-A0ABD7CFX7-F1
#
_entry.id   AF-A0ABD7CFX7-F1
#
_cell.length_a   1.000
_cell.length_b   1.000
_cell.length_c   1.000
_cell.angle_alpha   90.00
_cell.angle_beta   90.00
_cell.angle_gamma   90.00
#
_symmetry.space_group_name_H-M   'P 1'
#
loop_
_entity.id
_entity.type
_entity.pdbx_description
1 polymer ?
#
loop_
_entity_poly.entity_id
_entity_poly.type
_entity_poly.pdbx_seq_one_letter_code
_entity_poly.pdbx_strand_id
1 'polypeptide(L)'
;MKINDFKIQELKNTSVERALNEGYILATKGIKVEDLKVFQFENGERDYIVADNLDNAIGFYISIVGEEETKMCEVSEIKDWFNLGLREEQEDGTYKNTTFLESAKEVYINGYNNPIYIASSCVS
;
A
#
# COMPACT_ATOMS: atom_id res chain seq x y z
N MET A 1 -19.56 9.41 -10.63
CA MET A 1 -18.43 8.76 -9.93
C MET A 1 -17.92 9.76 -8.91
N LYS A 2 -17.92 9.44 -7.61
CA LYS A 2 -17.36 10.31 -6.56
C LYS A 2 -15.87 10.01 -6.46
N ILE A 3 -15.04 11.03 -6.61
CA ILE A 3 -13.57 10.94 -6.46
C ILE A 3 -13.29 11.29 -5.00
N ASN A 4 -12.55 10.45 -4.29
CA ASN A 4 -12.05 10.74 -2.94
C ASN A 4 -10.61 11.27 -3.07
N ASP A 5 -10.27 12.31 -2.33
CA ASP A 5 -8.90 12.88 -2.32
C ASP A 5 -8.02 12.05 -1.35
N PHE A 6 -6.93 11.48 -1.86
CA PHE A 6 -5.92 10.74 -1.09
C PHE A 6 -4.59 11.47 -1.15
N LYS A 7 -3.79 11.41 -0.09
CA LYS A 7 -2.42 11.95 -0.07
C LYS A 7 -1.45 10.78 0.05
N ILE A 8 -0.68 10.54 -1.01
CA ILE A 8 0.38 9.53 -0.99
C ILE A 8 1.60 10.16 -0.33
N GLN A 9 2.01 9.64 0.83
CA GLN A 9 3.30 9.99 1.41
C GLN A 9 4.35 9.00 0.89
N GLU A 10 5.25 9.46 0.03
CA GLU A 10 6.51 8.75 -0.19
C GLU A 10 7.33 8.77 1.10
N LEU A 11 7.35 7.66 1.83
CA LEU A 11 8.33 7.46 2.89
C LEU A 11 9.72 7.37 2.26
N LYS A 12 10.46 8.48 2.32
CA LYS A 12 11.88 8.52 1.97
C LYS A 12 12.64 7.52 2.84
N ASN A 13 13.00 6.42 2.21
CA ASN A 13 13.58 5.23 2.78
C ASN A 13 15.05 5.45 3.18
N THR A 14 15.30 6.13 4.30
CA THR A 14 16.66 6.23 4.86
C THR A 14 17.16 4.93 5.53
N SER A 15 16.33 3.88 5.56
CA SER A 15 16.66 2.59 6.18
C SER A 15 16.70 1.41 5.20
N VAL A 16 16.25 1.56 3.94
CA VAL A 16 16.17 0.46 2.95
C VAL A 16 17.48 0.25 2.19
N GLU A 17 18.36 1.25 2.11
CA GLU A 17 19.66 1.09 1.43
C GLU A 17 20.58 0.04 2.10
N ARG A 18 20.34 -0.31 3.37
CA ARG A 18 21.08 -1.39 4.04
C ARG A 18 20.57 -2.79 3.71
N ALA A 19 19.29 -2.94 3.37
CA ALA A 19 18.72 -4.26 3.06
C ALA A 19 19.05 -4.74 1.63
N LEU A 20 19.48 -3.84 0.74
CA LEU A 20 19.81 -4.17 -0.65
C LEU A 20 21.19 -4.82 -0.84
N ASN A 21 22.07 -4.82 0.18
CA ASN A 21 23.45 -5.30 0.06
C ASN A 21 23.71 -6.73 0.57
N GLU A 22 22.75 -7.36 1.24
CA GLU A 22 22.93 -8.73 1.74
C GLU A 22 21.90 -9.64 1.07
N GLY A 23 22.37 -10.31 0.02
CA GLY A 23 21.54 -11.02 -0.93
C GLY A 23 20.64 -12.08 -0.31
N TYR A 24 19.34 -11.95 -0.58
CA TYR A 24 18.43 -13.05 -0.86
C TYR A 24 17.41 -12.55 -1.89
N ILE A 25 17.72 -12.76 -3.17
CA ILE A 25 16.69 -12.82 -4.22
C ILE A 25 15.89 -14.08 -3.92
N LEU A 26 14.96 -14.00 -2.97
CA LEU A 26 13.88 -14.96 -2.87
C LEU A 26 13.01 -14.72 -4.11
N ALA A 27 13.18 -15.58 -5.11
CA ALA A 27 12.27 -15.70 -6.23
C ALA A 27 10.86 -15.87 -5.66
N THR A 28 10.09 -14.79 -5.61
CA THR A 28 8.77 -14.79 -4.98
C THR A 28 7.73 -15.37 -5.90
N LYS A 29 6.82 -16.11 -5.26
CA LYS A 29 5.63 -16.80 -5.78
C LYS A 29 5.00 -16.06 -6.98
N GLY A 30 4.63 -16.82 -8.02
CA GLY A 30 3.94 -16.32 -9.23
C GLY A 30 2.51 -15.83 -9.00
N ILE A 31 2.28 -15.03 -7.96
CA ILE A 31 1.03 -14.34 -7.67
C ILE A 31 1.02 -13.09 -8.55
N LYS A 32 -0.04 -12.91 -9.34
CA LYS A 32 -0.21 -11.71 -10.16
C LYS A 32 -0.71 -10.57 -9.28
N VAL A 33 -0.41 -9.32 -9.65
CA VAL A 33 -0.89 -8.14 -8.90
C VAL A 33 -2.42 -8.12 -8.83
N GLU A 34 -3.08 -8.62 -9.88
CA GLU A 34 -4.53 -8.77 -9.95
C GLU A 34 -5.11 -9.77 -8.94
N ASP A 35 -4.30 -10.69 -8.41
CA ASP A 35 -4.72 -11.67 -7.40
C ASP A 35 -4.52 -11.14 -5.96
N LEU A 36 -3.93 -9.95 -5.81
CA LEU A 36 -3.72 -9.31 -4.50
C LEU A 36 -5.01 -8.67 -3.97
N LYS A 37 -4.96 -8.36 -2.67
CA LYS A 37 -6.05 -7.74 -1.93
C LYS A 37 -5.59 -6.40 -1.37
N VAL A 38 -6.54 -5.50 -1.14
CA VAL A 38 -6.31 -4.24 -0.43
C VAL A 38 -7.01 -4.30 0.91
N PHE A 39 -6.26 -4.03 1.97
CA PHE A 39 -6.76 -3.91 3.33
C PHE A 39 -6.68 -2.46 3.77
N GLN A 40 -7.81 -1.93 4.24
CA GLN A 40 -7.90 -0.62 4.84
C GLN A 40 -7.75 -0.75 6.35
N PHE A 41 -6.84 0.04 6.93
CA PHE A 41 -6.67 0.23 8.36
C PHE A 41 -7.22 1.61 8.72
N GLU A 42 -8.23 1.67 9.59
CA GLU A 42 -8.89 2.93 9.97
C GLU A 42 -8.68 3.23 11.46
N ASN A 43 -8.02 4.36 11.76
CA ASN A 43 -7.82 4.91 13.10
C ASN A 43 -7.73 6.45 13.06
N GLY A 44 -8.82 7.11 12.64
CA GLY A 44 -8.83 8.55 12.37
C GLY A 44 -8.19 8.96 11.04
N GLU A 45 -7.28 8.13 10.53
CA GLU A 45 -6.81 8.10 9.15
C GLU A 45 -7.12 6.73 8.52
N ARG A 46 -7.18 6.69 7.20
CA ARG A 46 -7.36 5.45 6.42
C ARG A 46 -6.09 5.16 5.65
N ASP A 47 -5.46 4.07 6.01
CA ASP A 47 -4.28 3.55 5.35
C ASP A 47 -4.61 2.31 4.53
N TYR A 48 -4.06 2.22 3.33
CA TYR A 48 -4.35 1.15 2.39
C TYR A 48 -3.11 0.31 2.14
N ILE A 49 -3.18 -0.97 2.47
CA ILE A 49 -2.09 -1.94 2.31
C ILE A 49 -2.47 -2.98 1.26
N VAL A 50 -1.62 -3.14 0.23
CA VAL A 50 -1.76 -4.23 -0.75
C VAL A 50 -1.01 -5.46 -0.25
N ALA A 51 -1.69 -6.59 -0.10
CA ALA A 51 -1.10 -7.86 0.33
C ALA A 51 -1.83 -9.07 -0.26
N ASP A 52 -1.19 -10.25 -0.21
CA ASP A 52 -1.80 -11.52 -0.61
C ASP A 52 -2.85 -12.03 0.41
N ASN A 53 -2.70 -11.68 1.69
CA ASN A 53 -3.63 -12.03 2.77
C ASN A 53 -3.59 -11.01 3.93
N LEU A 54 -4.55 -11.13 4.85
CA LEU A 54 -4.74 -10.20 5.97
C LEU A 54 -3.58 -10.25 6.97
N ASP A 55 -3.07 -11.44 7.30
CA ASP A 55 -1.99 -11.60 8.28
C ASP A 55 -0.72 -10.89 7.81
N ASN A 56 -0.41 -10.99 6.51
CA ASN A 56 0.72 -10.28 5.90
C ASN A 56 0.50 -8.76 5.89
N ALA A 57 -0.72 -8.28 5.66
CA ALA A 57 -1.04 -6.86 5.74
C ALA A 57 -0.88 -6.32 7.16
N ILE A 58 -1.39 -7.04 8.17
CA ILE A 58 -1.27 -6.66 9.59
C ILE A 58 0.20 -6.66 10.02
N GLY A 59 0.94 -7.73 9.70
CA GLY A 59 2.36 -7.82 10.06
C GLY A 59 3.19 -6.69 9.45
N PHE A 60 2.90 -6.32 8.19
CA PHE A 60 3.53 -5.18 7.54
C PHE A 60 3.14 -3.85 8.20
N TYR A 61 1.87 -3.63 8.48
CA TYR A 61 1.39 -2.39 9.11
C TYR A 61 1.99 -2.20 10.52
N ILE A 62 2.04 -3.27 11.34
CA ILE A 62 2.72 -3.26 12.64
C ILE A 62 4.19 -2.85 12.51
N SER A 63 4.88 -3.25 11.44
CA SER A 63 6.29 -2.89 11.24
C SER A 63 6.52 -1.40 10.94
N ILE A 64 5.47 -0.69 10.51
CA ILE A 64 5.51 0.73 10.15
C ILE A 64 5.05 1.61 11.32
N VAL A 65 3.84 1.37 11.83
CA VAL A 65 3.19 2.20 12.85
C VAL A 65 3.31 1.64 14.27
N GLY A 66 3.61 0.35 14.41
CA GLY A 66 3.71 -0.32 15.70
C GLY A 66 2.46 -1.09 16.11
N GLU A 67 2.64 -2.04 17.03
CA GLU A 67 1.61 -2.99 17.45
C GLU A 67 0.44 -2.32 18.19
N GLU A 68 0.74 -1.38 19.09
CA GLU A 68 -0.29 -0.71 19.90
C GLU A 68 -1.22 0.16 19.07
N GLU A 69 -0.69 0.86 18.07
CA GLU A 69 -1.50 1.66 17.14
C GLU A 69 -2.36 0.76 16.25
N THR A 70 -1.78 -0.34 15.75
CA THR A 70 -2.52 -1.30 14.93
C THR A 70 -3.71 -1.94 15.66
N LYS A 71 -3.59 -2.18 16.97
CA LYS A 71 -4.69 -2.71 17.81
C LYS A 71 -5.88 -1.76 17.91
N MET A 72 -5.67 -0.46 17.70
CA MET A 72 -6.73 0.55 17.70
C MET A 72 -7.42 0.67 16.34
N CYS A 73 -6.85 0.08 15.27
CA CYS A 73 -7.40 0.18 13.93
C CYS A 73 -8.57 -0.79 13.71
N GLU A 74 -9.61 -0.30 13.03
CA GLU A 74 -10.57 -1.17 12.35
C GLU A 74 -10.00 -1.60 11.00
N VAL A 75 -9.89 -2.91 10.77
CA VAL A 75 -9.31 -3.45 9.52
C VAL A 75 -10.39 -4.07 8.65
N SER A 76 -10.46 -3.66 7.39
CA SER A 76 -11.43 -4.18 6.42
C SER A 76 -10.80 -4.47 5.06
N GLU A 77 -11.26 -5.55 4.40
CA GLU A 77 -10.84 -5.85 3.02
C GLU A 77 -11.70 -5.04 2.04
N ILE A 78 -11.06 -4.25 1.19
CA ILE A 78 -11.74 -3.42 0.21
C ILE A 78 -12.06 -4.26 -1.04
N LYS A 79 -13.36 -4.43 -1.29
CA LYS A 79 -13.86 -5.10 -2.51
C LYS A 79 -13.74 -4.16 -3.71
N ASP A 80 -13.52 -4.75 -4.88
CA ASP A 80 -13.38 -4.04 -6.16
C ASP A 80 -12.29 -2.95 -6.18
N TRP A 81 -11.23 -3.14 -5.38
CA TRP A 81 -10.14 -2.17 -5.21
C TRP A 81 -9.49 -1.75 -6.54
N PHE A 82 -9.49 -2.62 -7.54
CA PHE A 82 -8.93 -2.37 -8.86
C PHE A 82 -9.44 -1.09 -9.55
N ASN A 83 -10.71 -0.75 -9.30
CA ASN A 83 -11.40 0.37 -9.94
C ASN A 83 -11.46 1.62 -9.06
N LEU A 84 -10.95 1.55 -7.83
CA LEU A 84 -10.94 2.70 -6.94
C LEU A 84 -9.98 3.75 -7.50
N GLY A 85 -10.50 4.95 -7.69
CA GLY A 85 -9.72 6.09 -8.16
C GLY A 85 -8.76 6.56 -7.08
N LEU A 86 -7.50 6.74 -7.47
CA LEU A 86 -6.46 7.37 -6.68
C LEU A 86 -6.06 8.69 -7.34
N ARG A 87 -5.64 9.63 -6.51
CA ARG A 87 -5.08 10.89 -6.94
C ARG A 87 -3.67 10.99 -6.38
N GLU A 88 -2.67 10.88 -7.25
CA GLU A 88 -1.26 10.83 -6.86
C GLU A 88 -0.63 12.19 -7.10
N GLU A 89 0.02 12.75 -6.08
CA GLU A 89 0.84 13.95 -6.22
C GLU A 89 2.18 13.58 -6.88
N GLN A 90 2.57 14.33 -7.91
CA GLN A 90 3.83 14.14 -8.64
C GLN A 90 4.92 15.06 -8.08
N GLU A 91 6.19 14.79 -8.40
CA GLU A 91 7.32 15.62 -7.94
C GLU A 91 7.22 17.11 -8.36
N ASP A 92 6.51 17.39 -9.45
CA ASP A 92 6.27 18.74 -9.97
C ASP A 92 5.09 19.46 -9.30
N GLY A 93 4.45 18.83 -8.30
CA GLY A 93 3.28 19.34 -7.59
C GLY A 93 1.95 19.22 -8.37
N THR A 94 1.96 18.59 -9.54
CA THR A 94 0.74 18.24 -10.26
C THR A 94 0.12 16.95 -9.71
N TYR A 95 -1.14 16.69 -10.08
CA TYR A 95 -1.84 15.49 -9.65
C TYR A 95 -2.19 14.61 -10.86
N LYS A 96 -1.89 13.32 -10.74
CA LYS A 96 -2.29 12.28 -11.70
C LYS A 96 -3.47 11.50 -11.12
N ASN A 97 -4.53 11.36 -11.90
CA ASN A 97 -5.60 10.43 -11.56
C ASN A 97 -5.23 9.04 -12.07
N THR A 98 -5.29 8.05 -11.20
CA THR A 98 -4.99 6.64 -11.52
C THR A 98 -5.99 5.74 -10.79
N THR A 99 -5.78 4.42 -10.83
CA THR A 99 -6.46 3.49 -9.94
C THR A 99 -5.47 2.79 -9.04
N PHE A 100 -5.95 2.18 -7.95
CA PHE A 100 -5.10 1.36 -7.10
C PHE A 100 -4.38 0.25 -7.87
N LEU A 101 -5.03 -0.38 -8.87
CA LEU A 101 -4.39 -1.45 -9.64
C LEU A 101 -3.21 -0.93 -10.46
N GLU A 102 -3.38 0.20 -11.14
CA GLU A 102 -2.31 0.78 -11.96
C GLU A 102 -1.15 1.26 -11.09
N SER A 103 -1.45 1.90 -9.95
CA SER A 103 -0.44 2.28 -8.96
C SER A 103 0.32 1.06 -8.41
N ALA A 104 -0.39 -0.02 -8.06
CA ALA A 104 0.24 -1.26 -7.60
C ALA A 104 1.12 -1.91 -8.68
N LYS A 105 0.70 -1.88 -9.95
CA LYS A 105 1.50 -2.40 -11.08
C LYS A 105 2.78 -1.60 -11.31
N GLU A 106 2.73 -0.27 -11.15
CA GLU A 106 3.91 0.59 -11.23
C GLU A 106 4.94 0.22 -10.14
N VAL A 107 4.49 -0.06 -8.91
CA VAL A 107 5.36 -0.49 -7.80
C VAL A 107 5.89 -1.92 -7.98
N TYR A 108 5.05 -2.85 -8.42
CA TYR A 108 5.40 -4.27 -8.60
C TYR A 108 5.86 -4.61 -10.03
N ILE A 109 6.62 -3.73 -10.69
CA ILE A 109 7.06 -3.94 -12.08
C ILE A 109 7.85 -5.26 -12.28
N ASN A 110 8.44 -5.80 -11.20
CA ASN A 110 9.19 -7.06 -11.17
C ASN A 110 8.42 -8.21 -10.48
N GLY A 111 7.11 -8.06 -10.30
CA GLY A 111 6.25 -9.01 -9.59
C GLY A 111 6.14 -8.72 -8.09
N TYR A 112 5.13 -9.35 -7.47
CA TYR A 112 4.90 -9.22 -6.04
C TYR A 112 6.00 -9.90 -5.22
N ASN A 113 6.61 -9.16 -4.31
CA ASN A 113 7.63 -9.69 -3.41
C ASN A 113 7.30 -9.51 -1.92
N ASN A 114 6.65 -8.41 -1.55
CA ASN A 114 6.25 -8.08 -0.18
C ASN A 114 5.01 -7.15 -0.19
N PRO A 115 4.25 -7.04 0.91
CA PRO A 115 3.19 -6.04 1.04
C PRO A 115 3.72 -4.60 0.85
N ILE A 116 2.85 -3.71 0.37
CA ILE A 116 3.17 -2.28 0.22
C ILE A 116 2.08 -1.40 0.81
N TYR A 117 2.51 -0.24 1.28
CA TYR A 117 1.65 0.89 1.60
C TYR A 117 1.39 1.67 0.32
N ILE A 118 0.13 1.80 -0.10
CA ILE A 118 -0.21 2.42 -1.40
C ILE A 118 -0.87 3.79 -1.29
N ALA A 119 -1.58 4.08 -0.20
CA ALA A 119 -2.21 5.37 0.01
C ALA A 119 -2.58 5.62 1.49
N SER A 120 -2.67 6.91 1.84
CA SER A 120 -3.36 7.41 3.04
C SER A 120 -4.47 8.38 2.66
N SER A 121 -5.53 8.44 3.46
CA SER A 121 -6.48 9.58 3.48
C SER A 121 -6.89 9.91 4.89
N CYS A 122 -7.05 11.19 5.20
CA CYS A 122 -7.70 11.61 6.43
C CYS A 122 -9.20 11.24 6.40
N VAL A 123 -9.73 10.78 7.53
CA VAL A 123 -11.18 10.55 7.65
C VAL A 123 -11.85 11.90 7.90
N SER A 124 -12.57 12.41 6.90
CA SER A 124 -13.39 13.63 7.00
C SER A 124 -14.77 13.36 7.55
#